data_AF-A0A7V4W5I2-F1
#
_entry.id   AF-A0A7V4W5I2-F1
#
_cell.length_a   1.000
_cell.length_b   1.000
_cell.length_c   1.000
_cell.angle_alpha   90.00
_cell.angle_beta   90.00
_cell.angle_gamma   90.00
#
_symmetry.space_group_name_H-M   'P 1'
#
loop_
_entity.id
_entity.type
_entity.pdbx_description
1 polymer ?
#
loop_
_entity_poly.entity_id
_entity_poly.type
_entity_poly.pdbx_seq_one_letter_code
_entity_poly.pdbx_strand_id
1 'polypeptide(L)'
;MAQGAAAEAAEGYARNVCFTATIEPDAYNRPTNRLNTVTRGGTIGNVPTGVTAATATIVEDANGNVTDDGTHVYAYDPFNRLIAVRKKSTNLLLSQYLYDSSGERAATITYNASGVATSFTQYLREGAQVVYEKTWTLPGWQGRGASS
;
A
#
# COMPACT_ATOMS: atom_id res chain seq x y z
N MET A 1 65.46 -29.70 -13.26
CA MET A 1 64.83 -29.08 -12.09
C MET A 1 63.43 -28.63 -12.51
N ALA A 2 62.42 -29.44 -12.21
CA ALA A 2 61.03 -29.15 -12.55
C ALA A 2 60.50 -28.11 -11.54
N GLN A 3 60.11 -26.94 -12.03
CA GLN A 3 59.39 -25.96 -11.21
C GLN A 3 58.02 -26.54 -10.89
N GLY A 4 57.78 -26.78 -9.60
CA GLY A 4 56.51 -27.27 -9.08
C GLY A 4 55.39 -26.27 -9.38
N ALA A 5 54.30 -26.79 -9.93
CA ALA A 5 53.04 -26.08 -10.02
C ALA A 5 52.58 -25.75 -8.60
N ALA A 6 52.55 -24.45 -8.26
CA ALA A 6 51.85 -24.00 -7.08
C ALA A 6 50.36 -24.30 -7.30
N ALA A 7 49.81 -25.21 -6.51
CA ALA A 7 48.38 -25.45 -6.47
C ALA A 7 47.70 -24.13 -6.11
N GLU A 8 46.98 -23.54 -7.06
CA GLU A 8 46.05 -22.44 -6.78
C GLU A 8 44.99 -23.00 -5.82
N ALA A 9 45.17 -22.70 -4.53
CA ALA A 9 44.15 -22.96 -3.54
C ALA A 9 42.91 -22.20 -4.00
N ALA A 10 41.89 -22.93 -4.44
CA ALA A 10 40.55 -22.42 -4.62
C ALA A 10 40.04 -22.02 -3.23
N GLU A 11 40.42 -20.82 -2.78
CA GLU A 11 39.83 -20.18 -1.62
C GLU A 11 38.36 -19.95 -1.97
N GLY A 12 37.53 -20.91 -1.59
CA GLY A 12 36.10 -20.81 -1.68
C GLY A 12 35.69 -19.54 -0.95
N TYR A 13 35.27 -18.53 -1.70
CA TYR A 13 34.63 -17.35 -1.15
C TYR A 13 33.30 -17.79 -0.50
N ALA A 14 33.36 -18.23 0.75
CA ALA A 14 32.20 -18.38 1.60
C ALA A 14 31.72 -16.96 1.93
N ARG A 15 30.74 -16.48 1.17
CA ARG A 15 30.06 -15.21 1.41
C ARG A 15 28.95 -15.49 2.41
N ASN A 16 29.27 -15.35 3.70
CA ASN A 16 28.26 -15.35 4.75
C ASN A 16 27.45 -14.06 4.61
N VAL A 17 26.30 -14.12 3.95
CA VAL A 17 25.35 -13.01 3.93
C VAL A 17 24.49 -13.13 5.18
N CYS A 18 24.86 -12.41 6.24
CA CYS A 18 23.97 -12.22 7.38
C CYS A 18 22.81 -11.32 6.94
N PHE A 19 21.59 -11.83 7.01
CA PHE A 19 20.38 -11.01 6.97
C PHE A 19 19.75 -11.07 8.37
N THR A 20 19.44 -9.90 8.91
CA THR A 20 18.57 -9.79 10.09
C THR A 20 17.18 -9.40 9.58
N ALA A 21 16.19 -10.22 9.92
CA ALA A 21 14.78 -9.92 9.67
C ALA A 21 14.13 -9.63 11.02
N THR A 22 13.69 -8.40 11.23
CA THR A 22 12.87 -8.05 12.39
C THR A 22 11.42 -8.08 11.94
N ILE A 23 10.61 -8.91 12.60
CA ILE A 23 9.16 -8.85 12.47
C ILE A 23 8.68 -7.94 13.60
N GLU A 24 8.32 -6.70 13.27
CA GLU A 24 7.67 -5.86 14.26
C GLU A 24 6.20 -6.29 14.42
N PRO A 25 5.70 -6.38 15.66
CA PRO A 25 4.28 -6.44 15.89
C PRO A 25 3.60 -5.17 15.38
N ASP A 26 2.31 -5.29 15.02
CA ASP A 26 1.49 -4.10 14.82
C ASP A 26 1.18 -3.37 16.14
N ALA A 27 0.40 -2.30 16.07
CA ALA A 27 -0.06 -1.53 17.23
C ALA A 27 -0.82 -2.35 18.29
N TYR A 28 -1.19 -3.60 17.98
CA TYR A 28 -1.92 -4.54 18.85
C TYR A 28 -1.10 -5.78 19.20
N ASN A 29 0.21 -5.74 18.98
CA ASN A 29 1.14 -6.80 19.34
C ASN A 29 0.91 -8.14 18.61
N ARG A 30 0.24 -8.11 17.45
CA ARG A 30 0.00 -9.31 16.65
C ARG A 30 1.22 -9.58 15.75
N PRO A 31 1.68 -10.84 15.63
CA PRO A 31 2.76 -11.17 14.72
C PRO A 31 2.30 -10.94 13.28
N THR A 32 2.91 -9.98 12.60
CA THR A 32 2.66 -9.75 11.18
C THR A 32 3.47 -10.78 10.39
N ASN A 33 2.89 -11.41 9.34
CA ASN A 33 3.69 -12.23 8.40
C ASN A 33 4.44 -11.31 7.41
N ARG A 34 4.89 -10.14 7.88
CA ARG A 34 5.40 -9.04 7.06
C ARG A 34 6.80 -8.67 7.52
N LEU A 35 7.67 -8.52 6.53
CA LEU A 35 9.08 -8.21 6.71
C LEU A 35 9.24 -6.70 6.93
N ASN A 36 9.57 -6.28 8.15
CA ASN A 36 9.63 -4.86 8.49
C ASN A 36 10.92 -4.19 7.99
N THR A 37 12.07 -4.85 8.15
CA THR A 37 13.34 -4.41 7.55
C THR A 37 14.16 -5.61 7.12
N VAL A 38 14.83 -5.48 5.96
CA VAL A 38 15.97 -6.33 5.58
C VAL A 38 17.16 -5.41 5.43
N THR A 39 18.09 -5.49 6.36
CA THR A 39 19.35 -4.77 6.21
C THR A 39 20.40 -5.73 5.65
N ARG A 40 20.84 -5.50 4.41
CA ARG A 40 22.13 -6.05 3.94
C ARG A 40 23.24 -5.13 4.45
N GLY A 41 23.70 -5.37 5.67
CA GLY A 41 24.79 -4.63 6.31
C GLY A 41 26.12 -5.36 6.15
N GLY A 42 26.96 -4.88 5.23
CA GLY A 42 28.32 -5.38 5.04
C GLY A 42 29.12 -4.47 4.12
N THR A 43 30.41 -4.36 4.39
CA THR A 43 31.36 -3.60 3.59
C THR A 43 32.07 -4.56 2.64
N ILE A 44 32.00 -4.35 1.33
CA ILE A 44 32.91 -5.04 0.39
C ILE A 44 34.08 -4.11 0.17
N GLY A 45 35.23 -4.39 0.80
CA GLY A 45 36.46 -3.62 0.59
C GLY A 45 36.29 -2.11 0.80
N ASN A 46 35.79 -1.69 1.97
CA ASN A 46 35.46 -0.29 2.30
C ASN A 46 34.33 0.39 1.49
N VAL A 47 33.63 -0.33 0.59
CA VAL A 47 32.41 0.19 -0.06
C VAL A 47 31.19 -0.21 0.76
N PRO A 48 30.43 0.75 1.32
CA PRO A 48 29.15 0.45 1.95
C PRO A 48 28.18 -0.13 0.91
N THR A 49 27.74 -1.37 1.10
CA THR A 49 26.74 -2.01 0.20
C THR A 49 25.31 -1.93 0.72
N GLY A 50 25.09 -1.07 1.72
CA GLY A 50 23.81 -0.88 2.38
C GLY A 50 22.73 -0.44 1.41
N VAL A 51 21.85 -1.37 1.05
CA VAL A 51 20.54 -1.04 0.48
C VAL A 51 19.60 -0.88 1.66
N THR A 52 19.33 0.36 2.05
CA THR A 52 18.24 0.66 2.99
C THR A 52 16.97 0.77 2.18
N ALA A 53 16.15 -0.28 2.17
CA ALA A 53 14.77 -0.12 1.74
C ALA A 53 14.07 0.76 2.79
N ALA A 54 13.58 1.93 2.38
CA ALA A 54 12.70 2.72 3.22
C ALA A 54 11.38 1.97 3.34
N THR A 55 11.19 1.24 4.45
CA THR A 55 9.90 0.62 4.73
C THR A 55 8.93 1.74 5.09
N ALA A 56 7.91 1.93 4.26
CA ALA A 56 6.82 2.83 4.60
C ALA A 56 6.14 2.32 5.88
N THR A 57 6.09 3.14 6.94
CA THR A 57 5.37 2.79 8.16
C THR A 57 3.89 2.62 7.83
N ILE A 58 3.39 1.40 7.97
CA ILE A 58 1.98 1.06 7.82
C ILE A 58 1.30 1.19 9.19
N VAL A 59 0.14 1.83 9.24
CA VAL A 59 -0.66 1.99 10.47
C VAL A 59 -2.00 1.27 10.30
N GLU A 60 -2.45 0.60 11.35
CA GLU A 60 -3.71 -0.15 11.38
C GLU A 60 -4.61 0.33 12.53
N ASP A 61 -5.93 0.22 12.35
CA ASP A 61 -6.90 0.43 13.44
C ASP A 61 -7.05 -0.82 14.33
N ALA A 62 -7.89 -0.73 15.37
CA ALA A 62 -8.15 -1.82 16.31
C ALA A 62 -8.77 -3.07 15.69
N ASN A 63 -9.42 -2.90 14.55
CA ASN A 63 -10.05 -3.98 13.81
C ASN A 63 -9.07 -4.63 12.83
N GLY A 64 -7.84 -4.11 12.70
CA GLY A 64 -6.81 -4.58 11.79
C GLY A 64 -6.96 -4.06 10.36
N ASN A 65 -7.76 -3.01 10.14
CA ASN A 65 -7.81 -2.35 8.85
C ASN A 65 -6.62 -1.39 8.71
N VAL A 66 -5.95 -1.41 7.55
CA VAL A 66 -4.84 -0.48 7.25
C VAL A 66 -5.39 0.93 7.10
N THR A 67 -5.06 1.83 8.01
CA THR A 67 -5.48 3.25 7.97
C THR A 67 -4.45 4.14 7.27
N ASP A 68 -3.20 3.71 7.16
CA ASP A 68 -2.12 4.45 6.51
C ASP A 68 -1.11 3.46 5.91
N ASP A 69 -0.79 3.57 4.62
CA ASP A 69 0.24 2.74 3.96
C ASP A 69 1.56 3.47 3.67
N GLY A 70 1.71 4.69 4.21
CA GLY A 70 2.79 5.62 3.95
C GLY A 70 2.62 6.48 2.69
N THR A 71 1.67 6.14 1.80
CA THR A 71 1.33 6.91 0.59
C THR A 71 -0.09 7.46 0.64
N HIS A 72 -1.01 6.69 1.22
CA HIS A 72 -2.44 6.92 1.31
C HIS A 72 -2.93 6.74 2.74
N VAL A 73 -4.02 7.43 3.03
CA VAL A 73 -4.78 7.31 4.26
C VAL A 73 -6.17 6.77 3.90
N TYR A 74 -6.62 5.78 4.64
CA TYR A 74 -7.86 5.04 4.40
C TYR A 74 -8.84 5.31 5.55
N ALA A 75 -10.11 5.47 5.20
CA ALA A 75 -11.19 5.59 6.18
C ALA A 75 -12.18 4.45 5.99
N TYR A 76 -12.63 3.88 7.10
CA TYR A 76 -13.56 2.76 7.14
C TYR A 76 -14.86 3.15 7.83
N ASP A 77 -15.95 2.50 7.47
CA ASP A 77 -17.21 2.58 8.21
C ASP A 77 -17.21 1.63 9.43
N PRO A 78 -18.24 1.70 10.30
CA PRO A 78 -18.34 0.81 11.46
C PRO A 78 -18.43 -0.69 11.13
N PHE A 79 -18.66 -1.05 9.87
CA PHE A 79 -18.71 -2.43 9.39
C PHE A 79 -17.37 -2.87 8.75
N ASN A 80 -16.28 -2.11 8.96
CA ASN A 80 -14.95 -2.36 8.40
C ASN A 80 -14.90 -2.31 6.87
N ARG A 81 -15.75 -1.50 6.24
CA ARG A 81 -15.75 -1.31 4.78
C ARG A 81 -15.07 0.01 4.44
N LEU A 82 -14.19 0.00 3.44
CA LEU A 82 -13.44 1.17 3.01
C LEU A 82 -14.37 2.21 2.38
N ILE A 83 -14.49 3.40 2.95
CA ILE A 83 -15.37 4.47 2.45
C ILE A 83 -14.63 5.62 1.79
N ALA A 84 -13.34 5.83 2.09
CA ALA A 84 -12.56 6.89 1.45
C ALA A 84 -11.06 6.58 1.40
N VAL A 85 -10.42 7.08 0.34
CA VAL A 85 -8.96 7.06 0.16
C VAL A 85 -8.46 8.48 -0.04
N ARG A 86 -7.47 8.88 0.75
CA ARG A 86 -6.80 10.19 0.64
C ARG A 86 -5.32 10.00 0.36
N LYS A 87 -4.73 10.90 -0.40
CA LYS A 87 -3.28 10.99 -0.54
C LYS A 87 -2.69 11.54 0.76
N LYS A 88 -1.76 10.80 1.39
CA LYS A 88 -1.19 11.19 2.69
C LYS A 88 -0.47 12.54 2.64
N SER A 89 0.32 12.76 1.59
CA SER A 89 1.17 13.96 1.51
C SER A 89 0.40 15.27 1.36
N THR A 90 -0.82 15.24 0.82
CA THR A 90 -1.62 16.45 0.55
C THR A 90 -3.00 16.42 1.20
N ASN A 91 -3.34 15.34 1.90
CA ASN A 91 -4.68 15.04 2.40
C ASN A 91 -5.79 15.11 1.32
N LEU A 92 -5.41 14.99 0.06
CA LEU A 92 -6.33 15.10 -1.08
C LEU A 92 -7.20 13.86 -1.14
N LEU A 93 -8.53 14.04 -1.20
CA LEU A 93 -9.46 12.96 -1.45
C LEU A 93 -9.29 12.44 -2.89
N LEU A 94 -9.06 11.14 -3.04
CA LEU A 94 -8.87 10.47 -4.33
C LEU A 94 -10.11 9.68 -4.74
N SER A 95 -10.68 8.95 -3.78
CA SER A 95 -11.84 8.09 -4.01
C SER A 95 -12.76 8.04 -2.81
N GLN A 96 -14.05 7.90 -3.07
CA GLN A 96 -15.08 7.52 -2.09
C GLN A 96 -15.86 6.31 -2.57
N TYR A 97 -16.34 5.51 -1.63
CA TYR A 97 -17.13 4.31 -1.90
C TYR A 97 -18.42 4.32 -1.10
N LEU A 98 -19.51 3.96 -1.78
CA LEU A 98 -20.83 3.83 -1.19
C LEU A 98 -21.24 2.37 -1.24
N TYR A 99 -21.88 1.91 -0.17
CA TYR A 99 -22.33 0.54 -0.04
C TYR A 99 -23.85 0.52 0.19
N ASP A 100 -24.49 -0.53 -0.30
CA ASP A 100 -25.89 -0.79 0.00
C ASP A 100 -26.07 -1.44 1.39
N SER A 101 -27.33 -1.70 1.73
CA SER A 101 -27.72 -2.35 2.98
C SER A 101 -27.26 -3.81 3.09
N SER A 102 -27.03 -4.48 1.95
CA SER A 102 -26.54 -5.86 1.90
C SER A 102 -25.03 -5.98 2.09
N GLY A 103 -24.29 -4.87 2.07
CA GLY A 103 -22.84 -4.91 2.22
C GLY A 103 -22.08 -4.71 0.92
N GLU A 104 -22.76 -4.67 -0.22
CA GLU A 104 -22.14 -4.62 -1.53
C GLU A 104 -21.83 -3.18 -1.94
N ARG A 105 -20.74 -2.98 -2.69
CA ARG A 105 -20.35 -1.64 -3.15
C ARG A 105 -21.29 -1.19 -4.26
N ALA A 106 -22.16 -0.23 -3.96
CA ALA A 106 -23.15 0.33 -4.86
C ALA A 106 -22.58 1.45 -5.75
N ALA A 107 -21.57 2.20 -5.30
CA ALA A 107 -20.94 3.23 -6.12
C ALA A 107 -19.49 3.56 -5.74
N THR A 108 -18.77 4.13 -6.71
CA THR A 108 -17.44 4.74 -6.56
C THR A 108 -17.48 6.16 -7.09
N ILE A 109 -16.87 7.10 -6.36
CA ILE A 109 -16.64 8.47 -6.80
C ILE A 109 -15.15 8.70 -6.86
N THR A 110 -14.63 9.22 -7.97
CA THR A 110 -13.21 9.58 -8.10
C THR A 110 -13.03 11.08 -8.18
N TYR A 111 -11.89 11.57 -7.71
CA TYR A 111 -11.56 12.98 -7.62
C TYR A 111 -10.22 13.26 -8.30
N ASN A 112 -10.09 14.45 -8.89
CA ASN A 112 -8.83 14.91 -9.45
C ASN A 112 -7.88 15.50 -8.40
N ALA A 113 -6.70 15.93 -8.87
CA ALA A 113 -5.67 16.59 -8.06
C ALA A 113 -6.15 17.86 -7.31
N SER A 114 -7.25 18.46 -7.76
CA SER A 114 -7.86 19.66 -7.16
C SER A 114 -9.02 19.34 -6.21
N GLY A 115 -9.30 18.06 -5.96
CA GLY A 115 -10.37 17.61 -5.05
C GLY A 115 -11.76 17.69 -5.66
N VAL A 116 -11.86 17.82 -6.98
CA VAL A 116 -13.14 17.89 -7.69
C VAL A 116 -13.51 16.50 -8.19
N ALA A 117 -14.75 16.08 -7.95
CA ALA A 117 -15.25 14.80 -8.44
C ALA A 117 -15.24 14.77 -9.97
N THR A 118 -14.62 13.74 -10.54
CA THR A 118 -14.43 13.54 -11.98
C THR A 118 -15.23 12.40 -12.55
N SER A 119 -15.52 11.38 -11.75
CA SER A 119 -16.41 10.30 -12.17
C SER A 119 -17.27 9.81 -11.02
N PHE A 120 -18.44 9.32 -11.41
CA PHE A 120 -19.33 8.52 -10.58
C PHE A 120 -19.57 7.21 -11.30
N THR A 121 -19.29 6.08 -10.67
CA THR A 121 -19.58 4.75 -11.21
C THR A 121 -20.56 4.04 -10.29
N GLN A 122 -21.71 3.65 -10.82
CA GLN A 122 -22.72 2.86 -10.11
C GLN A 122 -22.59 1.40 -10.50
N TYR A 123 -22.82 0.52 -9.52
CA TYR A 123 -22.88 -0.93 -9.70
C TYR A 123 -24.24 -1.46 -9.25
N LEU A 124 -24.77 -2.43 -9.99
CA LEU A 124 -25.78 -3.37 -9.49
C LEU A 124 -25.13 -4.74 -9.47
N ARG A 125 -25.22 -5.41 -8.32
CA ARG A 125 -24.66 -6.74 -8.12
C ARG A 125 -25.78 -7.72 -7.79
N GLU A 126 -25.53 -8.95 -8.18
CA GLU A 126 -26.32 -10.11 -7.78
C GLU A 126 -25.33 -11.12 -7.19
N GLY A 127 -25.10 -10.97 -5.88
CA GLY A 127 -24.03 -11.65 -5.16
C GLY A 127 -22.66 -11.30 -5.74
N ALA A 128 -21.91 -12.32 -6.15
CA ALA A 128 -20.56 -12.12 -6.66
C ALA A 128 -20.51 -11.44 -8.05
N GLN A 129 -21.62 -11.43 -8.79
CA GLN A 129 -21.66 -10.93 -10.17
C GLN A 129 -22.05 -9.45 -10.25
N VAL A 130 -21.36 -8.67 -11.07
CA VAL A 130 -21.82 -7.34 -11.49
C VAL A 130 -22.79 -7.51 -12.64
N VAL A 131 -24.06 -7.18 -12.41
CA VAL A 131 -25.13 -7.25 -13.41
C VAL A 131 -25.24 -5.95 -14.19
N TYR A 132 -24.85 -4.83 -13.55
CA TYR A 132 -24.83 -3.53 -14.18
C TYR A 132 -23.65 -2.71 -13.69
N GLU A 133 -23.01 -2.01 -14.62
CA GLU A 133 -22.06 -0.95 -14.32
C GLU A 133 -22.38 0.25 -15.22
N LYS A 134 -22.41 1.44 -14.63
CA LYS A 134 -22.47 2.67 -15.41
C LYS A 134 -21.57 3.73 -14.81
N THR A 135 -20.75 4.32 -15.67
CA THR A 135 -19.89 5.44 -15.32
C THR A 135 -20.39 6.72 -15.97
N TRP A 136 -20.48 7.77 -15.17
CA TRP A 136 -20.69 9.13 -15.61
C TRP A 136 -19.39 9.91 -15.39
N THR A 137 -18.89 10.53 -16.45
CA THR A 137 -17.87 11.57 -16.31
C THR A 137 -18.57 12.81 -15.80
N LEU A 138 -18.14 13.27 -14.64
CA LEU A 138 -18.67 14.49 -14.05
C LEU A 138 -17.89 15.66 -14.64
N PRO A 139 -18.55 16.60 -15.36
CA PRO A 139 -17.93 17.88 -15.63
C PRO A 139 -17.67 18.49 -14.26
N GLY A 140 -16.39 18.72 -13.92
CA GLY A 140 -15.97 19.10 -12.58
C GLY A 140 -16.98 20.05 -11.95
N TRP A 141 -17.62 19.60 -10.87
CA TRP A 141 -18.86 20.14 -10.33
C TRP A 141 -18.72 21.65 -10.06
N GLN A 142 -19.07 22.51 -11.01
CA GLN A 142 -19.37 23.91 -10.73
C GLN A 142 -20.77 23.90 -10.14
N GLY A 143 -20.88 24.22 -8.85
CA GLY A 143 -22.07 24.00 -8.04
C GLY A 143 -23.38 24.33 -8.76
N ARG A 144 -24.33 23.39 -8.73
CA ARG A 144 -25.73 23.77 -8.96
C ARG A 144 -26.10 24.75 -7.86
N GLY A 145 -26.20 26.03 -8.22
CA GLY A 145 -26.87 27.02 -7.39
C GLY A 145 -28.20 26.45 -6.96
N ALA A 146 -28.41 26.37 -5.65
CA ALA A 146 -29.75 26.23 -5.11
C ALA A 146 -30.52 27.46 -5.57
N SER A 147 -31.35 27.31 -6.60
CA SER A 147 -32.43 28.24 -6.86
C SER A 147 -33.46 28.03 -5.75
N SER A 148 -33.36 28.88 -4.73
CA SER A 148 -34.45 29.20 -3.79
C SER A 148 -35.64 29.78 -4.55
#